data_AF-A0A556RUH8-F1
#
_entry.id   AF-A0A556RUH8-F1
#
_cell.length_a   1.000
_cell.length_b   1.000
_cell.length_c   1.000
_cell.angle_alpha   90.00
_cell.angle_beta   90.00
_cell.angle_gamma   90.00
#
_symmetry.space_group_name_H-M   'P 1'
#
loop_
_entity.id
_entity.type
_entity.pdbx_description
1 polymer ?
#
loop_
_entity_poly.entity_id
_entity_poly.type
_entity_poly.pdbx_seq_one_letter_code
_entity_poly.pdbx_strand_id
1 'polypeptide(L)'
;MPDSLNKQFDNFNIKYSFSDSQRRYANPGLFAAMLGSIAVYNKSVTTTGSAFKWGSCFPSINHINGMSIDFTYKSYKGYKTVEINGKKIRERDYHPHTSQQYKDDEAFLNAMRLFFEKILVGKNVHFEEFRKLKGVANGGGLHDGHFHAEFSLTKIKEIEE
;
A
#
# COMPACT_ATOMS: atom_id res chain seq x y z
N MET A 1 -2.87 -0.39 15.16
CA MET A 1 -1.46 -0.76 14.94
C MET A 1 -0.54 0.26 15.62
N PRO A 2 0.65 -0.13 16.10
CA PRO A 2 1.63 0.84 16.60
C PRO A 2 2.14 1.75 15.48
N ASP A 3 2.73 2.89 15.86
CA ASP A 3 3.21 3.92 14.93
C ASP A 3 4.42 3.47 14.12
N SER A 4 5.15 2.49 14.63
CA SER A 4 6.24 1.85 13.92
C SER A 4 6.49 0.47 14.51
N LEU A 5 7.16 -0.36 13.73
CA LEU A 5 7.73 -1.61 14.18
C LEU A 5 9.09 -1.76 13.52
N ASN A 6 10.05 -2.29 14.27
CA ASN A 6 11.35 -2.70 13.77
C ASN A 6 11.76 -3.94 14.56
N LYS A 7 11.49 -5.11 14.01
CA LYS A 7 11.71 -6.40 14.67
C LYS A 7 12.28 -7.41 13.70
N GLN A 8 13.30 -8.14 14.16
CA GLN A 8 13.87 -9.28 13.47
C GLN A 8 13.27 -10.57 14.04
N PHE A 9 12.84 -11.47 13.16
CA PHE A 9 12.42 -12.83 13.47
C PHE A 9 13.18 -13.78 12.56
N ASP A 10 14.22 -14.42 13.08
CA ASP A 10 15.17 -15.22 12.29
C ASP A 10 15.69 -14.46 11.06
N ASN A 11 15.30 -14.88 9.86
CA ASN A 11 15.70 -14.29 8.59
C ASN A 11 14.74 -13.20 8.09
N PHE A 12 13.64 -12.95 8.81
CA PHE A 12 12.63 -11.96 8.45
C PHE A 12 12.81 -10.67 9.23
N ASN A 13 12.87 -9.56 8.52
CA ASN A 13 12.85 -8.22 9.09
C ASN A 13 11.48 -7.58 8.85
N ILE A 14 10.76 -7.35 9.95
CA ILE A 14 9.48 -6.64 9.91
C ILE A 14 9.74 -5.20 10.34
N LYS A 15 9.81 -4.31 9.35
CA LYS A 15 10.05 -2.89 9.54
C LYS A 15 9.01 -2.02 8.84
N TYR A 16 8.28 -1.20 9.61
CA TYR A 16 7.41 -0.17 9.05
C TYR A 16 7.33 1.07 9.92
N SER A 17 6.90 2.17 9.29
CA SER A 17 6.45 3.39 9.96
C SER A 17 5.07 3.78 9.46
N PHE A 18 4.29 4.41 10.33
CA PHE A 18 3.01 4.99 10.01
C PHE A 18 3.13 6.52 9.86
N SER A 19 2.47 7.08 8.85
CA SER A 19 2.44 8.54 8.59
C SER A 19 1.05 9.03 8.16
N ASP A 20 0.93 10.35 8.00
CA ASP A 20 -0.10 11.04 7.20
C ASP A 20 -1.57 10.98 7.63
N SER A 21 -1.96 10.21 8.64
CA SER A 21 -3.34 10.27 9.15
C SER A 21 -3.48 9.95 10.64
N GLN A 22 -4.70 10.06 11.17
CA GLN A 22 -5.07 9.53 12.49
C GLN A 22 -5.69 8.13 12.39
N ARG A 23 -5.79 7.57 11.17
CA ARG A 23 -6.49 6.32 10.88
C ARG A 23 -5.60 5.10 11.17
N ARG A 24 -5.30 4.88 12.46
CA ARG A 24 -4.35 3.86 12.96
C ARG A 24 -4.98 2.50 13.28
N TYR A 25 -6.29 2.39 13.19
CA TYR A 25 -6.98 1.15 13.47
C TYR A 25 -6.98 0.26 12.22
N ALA A 26 -6.40 -0.92 12.37
CA ALA A 26 -6.43 -1.98 11.38
C ALA A 26 -7.10 -3.19 12.05
N ASN A 27 -7.97 -3.87 11.31
CA ASN A 27 -8.50 -5.16 11.76
C ASN A 27 -7.33 -6.13 12.04
N PRO A 28 -7.39 -6.98 13.09
CA PRO A 28 -6.30 -7.91 13.42
C PRO A 28 -5.85 -8.80 12.25
N GLY A 29 -6.79 -9.35 11.47
CA GLY A 29 -6.47 -10.17 10.30
C GLY A 29 -5.78 -9.38 9.20
N LEU A 30 -6.26 -8.15 8.93
CA LEU A 30 -5.59 -7.24 8.00
C LEU A 30 -4.18 -6.88 8.49
N PHE A 31 -4.02 -6.64 9.78
CA PHE A 31 -2.73 -6.27 10.35
C PHE A 31 -1.76 -7.45 10.27
N ALA A 32 -2.21 -8.69 10.52
CA ALA A 32 -1.41 -9.89 10.31
C ALA A 32 -1.00 -10.04 8.83
N ALA A 33 -1.92 -9.83 7.89
CA ALA A 33 -1.63 -9.85 6.44
C ALA A 33 -0.58 -8.80 6.04
N MET A 34 -0.67 -7.60 6.61
CA MET A 34 0.35 -6.56 6.44
C MET A 34 1.71 -7.04 6.96
N LEU A 35 1.78 -7.57 8.19
CA LEU A 35 3.05 -8.04 8.78
C LEU A 35 3.67 -9.19 7.96
N GLY A 36 2.85 -10.14 7.49
CA GLY A 36 3.29 -11.21 6.59
C GLY A 36 3.85 -10.68 5.28
N SER A 37 3.19 -9.68 4.68
CA SER A 37 3.67 -9.03 3.45
C SER A 37 5.03 -8.36 3.67
N ILE A 38 5.23 -7.69 4.80
CA ILE A 38 6.50 -7.02 5.14
C ILE A 38 7.58 -8.06 5.40
N ALA A 39 7.27 -9.16 6.10
CA ALA A 39 8.23 -10.24 6.34
C ALA A 39 8.76 -10.82 5.02
N VAL A 40 7.87 -11.12 4.07
CA VAL A 40 8.27 -11.63 2.74
C VAL A 40 9.08 -10.58 1.96
N TYR A 41 8.68 -9.31 2.03
CA TYR A 41 9.40 -8.23 1.35
C TYR A 41 10.78 -7.92 1.96
N ASN A 42 10.93 -8.16 3.25
CA ASN A 42 12.18 -8.03 4.03
C ASN A 42 12.86 -6.65 3.93
N LYS A 43 12.07 -5.59 3.74
CA LYS A 43 12.51 -4.20 3.62
C LYS A 43 11.50 -3.29 4.31
N SER A 44 11.94 -2.07 4.65
CA SER A 44 11.08 -1.08 5.28
C SER A 44 9.98 -0.59 4.34
N VAL A 45 8.77 -0.41 4.88
CA VAL A 45 7.63 0.22 4.21
C VAL A 45 7.03 1.35 5.03
N THR A 46 6.28 2.25 4.39
CA THR A 46 5.50 3.28 5.07
C THR A 46 4.03 3.07 4.76
N THR A 47 3.21 2.98 5.81
CA THR A 47 1.75 2.95 5.69
C THR A 47 1.15 4.30 6.07
N THR A 48 0.13 4.76 5.35
CA THR A 48 -0.45 6.10 5.53
C THR A 48 -1.83 6.09 6.20
N GLY A 49 -2.43 4.92 6.42
CA GLY A 49 -3.78 4.87 6.97
C GLY A 49 -4.52 3.57 6.77
N SER A 50 -5.40 3.29 7.72
CA SER A 50 -6.51 2.36 7.62
C SER A 50 -7.79 3.08 8.09
N ALA A 51 -8.33 2.74 9.27
CA ALA A 51 -9.52 3.37 9.85
C ALA A 51 -9.24 4.12 11.17
N PHE A 52 -10.19 4.94 11.63
CA PHE A 52 -10.21 5.43 13.00
C PHE A 52 -10.53 4.31 14.00
N LYS A 53 -10.19 4.51 15.28
CA LYS A 53 -10.43 3.53 16.36
C LYS A 53 -11.89 3.07 16.46
N TRP A 54 -12.84 3.94 16.13
CA TRP A 54 -14.28 3.63 16.11
C TRP A 54 -14.77 3.10 14.75
N GLY A 55 -13.87 2.61 13.89
CA GLY A 55 -14.21 1.98 12.61
C GLY A 55 -14.54 2.94 11.47
N SER A 56 -14.67 4.25 11.74
CA SER A 56 -14.90 5.26 10.70
C SER A 56 -13.72 5.34 9.73
N CYS A 57 -14.04 5.56 8.48
CA CYS A 57 -13.09 5.58 7.38
C CYS A 57 -13.04 6.93 6.63
N PHE A 58 -13.80 7.94 7.09
CA PHE A 58 -13.84 9.26 6.46
C PHE A 58 -12.42 9.85 6.26
N PRO A 59 -12.09 10.42 5.08
CA PRO A 59 -12.95 10.61 3.90
C PRO A 59 -12.98 9.41 2.92
N SER A 60 -12.23 8.34 3.17
CA SER A 60 -12.09 7.20 2.26
C SER A 60 -12.99 6.03 2.68
N ILE A 61 -14.13 5.87 2.00
CA ILE A 61 -15.12 4.83 2.33
C ILE A 61 -14.56 3.39 2.31
N ASN A 62 -13.46 3.16 1.61
CA ASN A 62 -12.88 1.83 1.42
C ASN A 62 -12.18 1.27 2.67
N HIS A 63 -11.92 2.08 3.71
CA HIS A 63 -11.27 1.62 4.94
C HIS A 63 -12.23 1.24 6.07
N ILE A 64 -13.51 1.06 5.75
CA ILE A 64 -14.50 0.78 6.79
C ILE A 64 -14.06 -0.39 7.68
N ASN A 65 -14.15 -0.20 9.00
CA ASN A 65 -13.79 -1.19 10.01
C ASN A 65 -12.35 -1.72 9.93
N GLY A 66 -11.43 -0.95 9.33
CA GLY A 66 -10.02 -1.32 9.23
C GLY A 66 -9.75 -2.49 8.28
N MET A 67 -10.59 -2.62 7.24
CA MET A 67 -10.53 -3.70 6.24
C MET A 67 -9.69 -3.38 5.00
N SER A 68 -9.06 -2.21 4.97
CA SER A 68 -8.04 -1.89 3.97
C SER A 68 -6.94 -1.01 4.55
N ILE A 69 -5.80 -0.99 3.88
CA ILE A 69 -4.61 -0.24 4.33
C ILE A 69 -3.85 0.35 3.14
N ASP A 70 -3.38 1.58 3.33
CA ASP A 70 -2.64 2.33 2.33
C ASP A 70 -1.12 2.24 2.58
N PHE A 71 -0.33 2.20 1.50
CA PHE A 71 1.13 2.25 1.54
C PHE A 71 1.70 3.23 0.53
N THR A 72 2.78 3.93 0.87
CA THR A 72 3.45 4.84 -0.07
C THR A 72 4.20 4.07 -1.16
N TYR A 73 4.12 4.54 -2.41
CA TYR A 73 5.07 4.13 -3.44
C TYR A 73 6.47 4.64 -3.12
N LYS A 74 7.48 3.78 -3.21
CA LYS A 74 8.88 4.22 -3.24
C LYS A 74 9.22 4.92 -4.55
N SER A 75 8.56 4.55 -5.65
CA SER A 75 8.77 5.21 -6.93
C SER A 75 8.18 6.62 -6.99
N TYR A 76 7.32 7.03 -6.04
CA TYR A 76 6.80 8.39 -6.00
C TYR A 76 7.90 9.39 -5.59
N LYS A 77 8.13 10.40 -6.45
CA LYS A 77 9.19 11.40 -6.28
C LYS A 77 8.64 12.79 -5.93
N GLY A 78 7.33 12.94 -5.81
CA GLY A 78 6.66 14.21 -5.56
C GLY A 78 5.95 14.75 -6.80
N TYR A 79 6.15 16.02 -7.11
CA TYR A 79 5.50 16.68 -8.24
C TYR A 79 6.51 17.33 -9.17
N LYS A 80 6.30 17.18 -10.47
CA LYS A 80 6.97 17.96 -11.52
C LYS A 80 6.02 18.99 -12.10
N THR A 81 6.57 20.07 -12.61
CA THR A 81 5.81 21.05 -13.39
C THR A 81 5.95 20.69 -14.86
N VAL A 82 4.83 20.51 -15.54
CA VAL A 82 4.75 20.34 -17.00
C VAL A 82 3.97 21.51 -17.59
N GLU A 83 4.22 21.81 -18.86
CA GLU A 83 3.49 22.84 -19.59
C GLU A 83 2.59 22.17 -20.64
N ILE A 84 1.29 22.41 -20.55
CA ILE A 84 0.29 21.89 -21.48
C ILE A 84 -0.49 23.08 -22.02
N ASN A 85 -0.46 23.29 -23.34
CA ASN A 85 -1.11 24.40 -24.02
C ASN A 85 -0.77 25.78 -23.40
N GLY A 86 0.50 26.01 -23.06
CA GLY A 86 0.96 27.25 -22.44
C GLY A 86 0.63 27.41 -20.94
N LYS A 87 0.00 26.40 -20.30
CA LYS A 87 -0.33 26.42 -18.88
C LYS A 87 0.59 25.49 -18.08
N LYS A 88 1.19 26.02 -17.01
CA LYS A 88 1.96 25.23 -16.04
C LYS A 88 1.03 24.42 -15.14
N ILE A 89 1.21 23.11 -15.14
CA ILE A 89 0.42 22.15 -14.36
C ILE A 89 1.38 21.33 -13.51
N ARG A 90 1.01 21.09 -12.24
CA ARG A 90 1.77 20.16 -11.37
C ARG A 90 1.22 18.76 -11.56
N GLU A 91 2.09 17.85 -11.96
CA GLU A 91 1.78 16.44 -12.11
C GLU A 91 2.66 15.61 -11.18
N ARG A 92 2.19 14.43 -10.79
CA ARG A 92 3.00 13.50 -10.01
C ARG A 92 4.22 13.07 -10.81
N ASP A 93 5.37 13.04 -10.15
CA ASP A 93 6.62 12.56 -10.72
C ASP A 93 6.98 11.22 -10.10
N TYR A 94 7.54 10.33 -10.93
CA TYR A 94 7.93 8.99 -10.51
C TYR A 94 9.34 8.65 -10.99
N HIS A 95 10.04 7.84 -10.20
CA HIS A 95 11.28 7.21 -10.64
C HIS A 95 11.00 6.26 -11.82
N PRO A 96 11.88 6.19 -12.84
CA PRO A 96 11.65 5.36 -14.02
C PRO A 96 11.60 3.86 -13.69
N HIS A 97 11.05 3.05 -14.60
CA HIS A 97 10.88 1.60 -14.38
C HIS A 97 12.21 0.85 -14.17
N THR A 98 13.33 1.41 -14.64
CA THR A 98 14.68 0.85 -14.42
C THR A 98 15.23 1.08 -13.02
N SER A 99 14.63 2.01 -12.26
CA SER A 99 15.08 2.40 -10.92
C SER A 99 14.88 1.32 -9.87
N GLN A 100 15.68 1.37 -8.81
CA GLN A 100 15.49 0.47 -7.67
C GLN A 100 14.17 0.72 -6.94
N GLN A 101 13.69 1.96 -6.92
CA GLN A 101 12.43 2.34 -6.30
C GLN A 101 11.23 1.67 -6.97
N TYR A 102 11.21 1.64 -8.31
CA TYR A 102 10.16 0.94 -9.05
C TYR A 102 10.22 -0.58 -8.82
N LYS A 103 11.42 -1.16 -8.87
CA LYS A 103 11.63 -2.59 -8.58
C LYS A 103 11.24 -2.95 -7.15
N ASP A 104 11.49 -2.05 -6.21
CA ASP A 104 11.08 -2.20 -4.82
C ASP A 104 9.56 -2.18 -4.65
N ASP A 105 8.85 -1.33 -5.41
CA ASP A 105 7.38 -1.28 -5.45
C ASP A 105 6.80 -2.58 -6.03
N GLU A 106 7.38 -3.09 -7.11
CA GLU A 106 7.00 -4.38 -7.71
C GLU A 106 7.22 -5.55 -6.74
N ALA A 107 8.37 -5.59 -6.08
CA ALA A 107 8.69 -6.62 -5.10
C ALA A 107 7.72 -6.57 -3.90
N PHE A 108 7.35 -5.37 -3.44
CA PHE A 108 6.38 -5.25 -2.36
C PHE A 108 4.96 -5.67 -2.80
N LEU A 109 4.53 -5.29 -4.01
CA LEU A 109 3.28 -5.79 -4.59
C LEU A 109 3.25 -7.32 -4.64
N ASN A 110 4.33 -7.95 -5.09
CA ASN A 110 4.42 -9.41 -5.15
C ASN A 110 4.29 -10.05 -3.76
N ALA A 111 4.88 -9.45 -2.73
CA ALA A 111 4.72 -9.90 -1.35
C ALA A 111 3.27 -9.73 -0.85
N MET A 112 2.66 -8.57 -1.11
CA MET A 112 1.27 -8.28 -0.71
C MET A 112 0.26 -9.24 -1.33
N ARG A 113 0.47 -9.63 -2.60
CA ARG A 113 -0.42 -10.55 -3.33
C ARG A 113 -0.53 -11.96 -2.72
N LEU A 114 0.35 -12.30 -1.78
CA LEU A 114 0.25 -13.56 -1.02
C LEU A 114 -0.81 -13.49 0.08
N PHE A 115 -1.15 -12.29 0.55
CA PHE A 115 -1.99 -12.09 1.74
C PHE A 115 -3.25 -11.25 1.48
N PHE A 116 -3.25 -10.43 0.42
CA PHE A 116 -4.36 -9.56 0.05
C PHE A 116 -5.06 -10.04 -1.21
N GLU A 117 -6.39 -9.94 -1.23
CA GLU A 117 -7.20 -10.41 -2.36
C GLU A 117 -7.13 -9.45 -3.55
N LYS A 118 -7.12 -8.16 -3.23
CA LYS A 118 -7.21 -7.08 -4.19
C LYS A 118 -6.34 -5.94 -3.73
N ILE A 119 -5.44 -5.53 -4.60
CA ILE A 119 -4.58 -4.38 -4.40
C ILE A 119 -4.90 -3.38 -5.50
N LEU A 120 -5.29 -2.18 -5.12
CA LEU A 120 -5.52 -1.09 -6.04
C LEU A 120 -4.23 -0.28 -6.21
N VAL A 121 -3.89 -0.02 -7.46
CA VAL A 121 -2.80 0.89 -7.85
C VAL A 121 -3.35 2.04 -8.66
N GLY A 122 -2.54 3.10 -8.81
CA GLY A 122 -2.91 4.27 -9.59
C GLY A 122 -3.31 3.97 -11.04
N LYS A 123 -4.05 4.91 -11.65
CA LYS A 123 -4.42 4.86 -13.07
C LYS A 123 -3.30 5.33 -13.99
N ASN A 124 -2.30 6.03 -13.47
CA ASN A 124 -1.18 6.54 -14.27
C ASN A 124 -0.52 5.42 -15.10
N VAL A 125 0.01 5.77 -16.27
CA VAL A 125 0.71 4.84 -17.18
C VAL A 125 1.91 4.17 -16.50
N HIS A 126 2.53 4.86 -15.54
CA HIS A 126 3.61 4.35 -14.69
C HIS A 126 3.24 3.03 -13.98
N PHE A 127 1.96 2.79 -13.69
CA PHE A 127 1.51 1.58 -12.98
C PHE A 127 0.89 0.52 -13.91
N GLU A 128 1.03 0.66 -15.24
CA GLU A 128 0.38 -0.25 -16.19
C GLU A 128 0.83 -1.70 -16.06
N GLU A 129 2.13 -1.93 -15.90
CA GLU A 129 2.67 -3.28 -15.70
C GLU A 129 2.19 -3.89 -14.38
N PHE A 130 2.06 -3.10 -13.32
CA PHE A 130 1.52 -3.58 -12.04
C PHE A 130 0.09 -4.10 -12.18
N ARG A 131 -0.73 -3.47 -13.02
CA ARG A 131 -2.12 -3.90 -13.27
C ARG A 131 -2.24 -5.22 -14.04
N LYS A 132 -1.15 -5.71 -14.64
CA LYS A 132 -1.12 -7.04 -15.29
C LYS A 132 -0.96 -8.17 -14.27
N LEU A 133 -0.55 -7.85 -13.05
CA LEU A 133 -0.35 -8.82 -11.97
C LEU A 133 -1.70 -9.31 -11.43
N LYS A 134 -1.84 -10.63 -11.25
CA LYS A 134 -3.06 -11.23 -10.66
C LYS A 134 -3.36 -10.61 -9.29
N GLY A 135 -4.59 -10.17 -9.07
CA GLY A 135 -5.02 -9.54 -7.82
C GLY A 135 -4.71 -8.05 -7.72
N VAL A 136 -4.18 -7.43 -8.78
CA VAL A 136 -3.92 -5.99 -8.85
C VAL A 136 -4.88 -5.33 -9.83
N ALA A 137 -5.50 -4.22 -9.44
CA ALA A 137 -6.50 -3.54 -10.25
C ALA A 137 -6.30 -2.02 -10.28
N ASN A 138 -6.94 -1.35 -11.24
CA ASN A 138 -6.94 0.11 -11.33
C ASN A 138 -7.84 0.72 -10.25
N GLY A 139 -7.24 1.45 -9.31
CA GLY A 139 -7.96 2.20 -8.27
C GLY A 139 -8.36 3.62 -8.67
N GLY A 140 -8.01 4.08 -9.86
CA GLY A 140 -8.22 5.47 -10.27
C GLY A 140 -7.14 6.43 -9.77
N GLY A 141 -7.32 7.73 -10.04
CA GLY A 141 -6.28 8.75 -9.79
C GLY A 141 -5.98 9.03 -8.31
N LEU A 142 -6.89 8.67 -7.40
CA LEU A 142 -6.64 8.77 -5.96
C LEU A 142 -5.45 7.89 -5.53
N HIS A 143 -5.33 6.72 -6.18
CA HIS A 143 -4.29 5.73 -5.93
C HIS A 143 -3.01 6.01 -6.72
N ASP A 144 -2.89 7.14 -7.41
CA ASP A 144 -1.62 7.52 -8.05
C ASP A 144 -0.53 7.88 -7.02
N GLY A 145 -0.89 8.08 -5.75
CA GLY A 145 0.05 8.40 -4.66
C GLY A 145 0.36 7.24 -3.70
N HIS A 146 -0.38 6.14 -3.74
CA HIS A 146 -0.26 5.03 -2.79
C HIS A 146 -0.86 3.72 -3.33
N PHE A 147 -0.37 2.60 -2.82
CA PHE A 147 -1.07 1.32 -2.90
C PHE A 147 -2.24 1.30 -1.93
N HIS A 148 -3.33 0.65 -2.29
CA HIS A 148 -4.44 0.36 -1.38
C HIS A 148 -4.74 -1.14 -1.38
N ALA A 149 -4.62 -1.78 -0.22
CA ALA A 149 -4.79 -3.22 -0.07
C ALA A 149 -6.12 -3.53 0.61
N GLU A 150 -7.00 -4.27 -0.07
CA GLU A 150 -8.28 -4.74 0.46
C GLU A 150 -8.09 -6.13 1.09
N PHE A 151 -8.63 -6.30 2.29
CA PHE A 151 -8.61 -7.57 3.02
C PHE A 151 -10.03 -8.12 3.16
N SER A 152 -10.18 -9.44 3.13
CA SER A 152 -11.44 -10.11 3.41
C SER A 152 -11.29 -11.12 4.55
N LEU A 153 -12.19 -11.04 5.52
CA LEU A 153 -12.26 -11.99 6.62
C LEU A 153 -12.79 -13.36 6.18
N THR A 154 -13.54 -13.43 5.07
CA THR A 154 -14.20 -14.67 4.63
C THR A 154 -13.23 -15.76 4.14
N LYS A 155 -11.95 -15.42 3.98
CA LYS A 155 -10.90 -16.35 3.54
C LYS A 155 -9.88 -16.68 4.63
N ILE A 156 -10.05 -16.17 5.85
CA ILE A 156 -9.24 -16.62 6.99
C ILE A 156 -9.73 -18.00 7.40
N LYS A 157 -8.84 -18.99 7.36
CA LYS A 157 -9.04 -20.26 8.03
C LYS A 157 -8.26 -20.23 9.34
N GLU A 158 -8.97 -20.19 10.44
CA GLU A 158 -8.38 -20.45 11.76
C GLU A 158 -8.01 -21.94 11.83
N ILE A 159 -6.78 -22.22 12.23
CA ILE A 159 -6.34 -23.59 12.51
C ILE A 159 -6.44 -23.73 14.02
N GLU A 160 -7.43 -24.49 14.48
CA GLU A 160 -7.56 -24.83 15.90
C GLU A 160 -6.41 -25.78 16.28
N GLU A 161 -5.82 -25.54 17.45
CA GLU A 161 -4.74 -26.35 18.04
C GLU A 161 -5.23 -27.73 18.52
#